data_AF-A0A2V8MZP1-F1
#
_entry.id   AF-A0A2V8MZP1-F1
#
_cell.length_a   1.000
_cell.length_b   1.000
_cell.length_c   1.000
_cell.angle_alpha   90.00
_cell.angle_beta   90.00
_cell.angle_gamma   90.00
#
_symmetry.space_group_name_H-M   'P 1'
#
loop_
_entity.id
_entity.type
_entity.pdbx_description
1 polymer ?
#
loop_
_entity_poly.entity_id
_entity_poly.type
_entity_poly.pdbx_seq_one_letter_code
_entity_poly.pdbx_strand_id
1 'polypeptide(L)'
;MIISLALSFIAIASGTLLTYIYDEGAPLASRLCSGACIGFGALGLVGFILAMILGLTPLSIALTAIILATSFLLLINKERRAQANADLDRAIQAINRASTRPDRWAFLYFLFYAGVAIAMWLIFSRALLEKPDGIYTGVLNNYGDLPFHLSVITRFAFGRNFPPEDPTFAGVRFTYPFITDFISAIFVRAGASLRDSLFIENFIVGVALVGVLHRFGQVLLRNRTAAILTPVLVILNGGFGWMMLWDDVKKIDGGVFQVLRHIPHSYTILPNVEEGWRWGNAVTSLLATQRGFLLGIPLAVIVFTQWWESVRDAETRGHADAGKESNKVGKKTMRSAREEREANLRVSASPRLRVSSRMLAAGAVAGLLPLVHAHSFIVVMGMGACLALINLRRWREWLAFLVVASVIAIPQLLWSTHGSAVSTRAFIGWKFGWDNSNENFLWFWFKNTGLFIPLLIGALLWKQKEYLVSRKLLFFYLPFTLCFIVPNVM
;
A
#
# COMPACT_ATOMS: atom_id res chain seq x y z
N MET A 1 -0.23 -26.70 -0.93
CA MET A 1 -1.26 -25.70 -1.30
C MET A 1 -2.25 -25.42 -0.15
N ILE A 2 -2.96 -26.42 0.40
CA ILE A 2 -3.99 -26.19 1.46
C ILE A 2 -3.43 -25.46 2.69
N ILE A 3 -2.26 -25.86 3.18
CA ILE A 3 -1.61 -25.22 4.32
C ILE A 3 -1.26 -23.76 4.00
N SER A 4 -0.77 -23.46 2.79
CA SER A 4 -0.48 -22.10 2.34
C SER A 4 -1.74 -21.22 2.33
N LEU A 5 -2.88 -21.76 1.88
CA LEU A 5 -4.17 -21.05 1.94
C LEU A 5 -4.63 -20.81 3.38
N ALA A 6 -4.44 -21.78 4.28
CA ALA A 6 -4.73 -21.62 5.70
C ALA A 6 -3.85 -20.54 6.36
N LEU A 7 -2.55 -20.50 6.03
CA LEU A 7 -1.63 -19.45 6.48
C LEU A 7 -2.05 -18.08 5.96
N SER A 8 -2.42 -17.98 4.67
CA SER A 8 -2.98 -16.74 4.09
C SER A 8 -4.24 -16.31 4.82
N PHE A 9 -5.14 -17.23 5.16
CA PHE A 9 -6.35 -16.91 5.93
C PHE A 9 -6.01 -16.38 7.32
N ILE A 10 -5.10 -17.03 8.05
CA ILE A 10 -4.65 -16.58 9.38
C ILE A 10 -4.02 -15.18 9.29
N ALA A 11 -3.18 -14.94 8.28
CA ALA A 11 -2.57 -13.64 8.04
C ALA A 11 -3.63 -12.55 7.78
N ILE A 12 -4.55 -12.78 6.84
CA ILE A 12 -5.63 -11.84 6.52
C ILE A 12 -6.50 -11.57 7.75
N ALA A 13 -6.96 -12.62 8.44
CA ALA A 13 -7.80 -12.48 9.63
C ALA A 13 -7.08 -11.71 10.74
N SER A 14 -5.80 -12.01 10.96
CA SER A 14 -4.97 -11.31 11.96
C SER A 14 -4.85 -9.83 11.65
N GLY A 15 -4.45 -9.48 10.42
CA GLY A 15 -4.36 -8.09 9.99
C GLY A 15 -5.72 -7.38 10.05
N THR A 16 -6.81 -8.04 9.66
CA THR A 16 -8.17 -7.49 9.72
C THR A 16 -8.57 -7.19 11.16
N LEU A 17 -8.30 -8.08 12.10
CA LEU A 17 -8.59 -7.86 13.52
C LEU A 17 -7.80 -6.69 14.09
N LEU A 18 -6.53 -6.52 13.70
CA LEU A 18 -5.72 -5.36 14.09
C LEU A 18 -6.34 -4.04 13.63
N THR A 19 -7.05 -3.99 12.50
CA THR A 19 -7.72 -2.76 12.04
C THR A 19 -8.81 -2.25 12.98
N TYR A 20 -9.40 -3.11 13.82
CA TYR A 20 -10.41 -2.70 14.81
C TYR A 20 -9.80 -1.90 15.97
N ILE A 21 -8.48 -1.85 16.09
CA ILE A 21 -7.79 -1.05 17.12
C ILE A 21 -7.74 0.43 16.73
N TYR A 22 -7.68 0.75 15.43
CA TYR A 22 -7.33 2.10 14.98
C TYR A 22 -8.26 2.69 13.92
N ASP A 23 -8.92 1.88 13.08
CA ASP A 23 -9.77 2.39 12.00
C ASP A 23 -11.25 2.23 12.34
N GLU A 24 -11.73 3.02 13.31
CA GLU A 24 -13.13 3.03 13.69
C GLU A 24 -14.01 3.44 12.51
N GLY A 25 -15.10 2.69 12.28
CA GLY A 25 -16.06 2.97 11.19
C GLY A 25 -15.65 2.48 9.80
N ALA A 26 -14.48 1.86 9.62
CA ALA A 26 -14.12 1.25 8.35
C ALA A 26 -15.06 0.06 7.99
N PRO A 27 -15.57 -0.04 6.75
CA PRO A 27 -16.34 -1.19 6.29
C PRO A 27 -15.51 -2.48 6.28
N LEU A 28 -16.15 -3.63 6.49
CA LEU A 28 -15.48 -4.94 6.53
C LEU A 28 -14.60 -5.21 5.30
N ALA A 29 -15.09 -4.90 4.08
CA ALA A 29 -14.32 -5.07 2.86
C ALA A 29 -12.98 -4.30 2.89
N SER A 30 -12.98 -3.06 3.39
CA SER A 30 -11.76 -2.26 3.56
C SER A 30 -10.83 -2.85 4.61
N ARG A 31 -11.38 -3.42 5.69
CA ARG A 31 -10.60 -4.11 6.73
C ARG A 31 -9.97 -5.40 6.24
N LEU A 32 -10.66 -6.14 5.36
CA LEU A 32 -10.12 -7.34 4.72
C LEU A 32 -8.96 -6.99 3.78
N CYS A 33 -9.13 -5.97 2.94
CA CYS A 33 -8.04 -5.51 2.05
C CYS A 33 -6.84 -4.98 2.84
N SER A 34 -7.06 -4.10 3.83
CA SER A 34 -5.94 -3.60 4.65
C SER A 34 -5.31 -4.71 5.49
N GLY A 35 -6.14 -5.62 6.00
CA GLY A 35 -5.73 -6.76 6.80
C GLY A 35 -4.93 -7.78 6.03
N ALA A 36 -5.23 -8.01 4.75
CA ALA A 36 -4.38 -8.82 3.88
C ALA A 36 -2.97 -8.24 3.80
N CYS A 37 -2.81 -6.95 3.47
CA CYS A 37 -1.49 -6.34 3.34
C CYS A 37 -0.71 -6.34 4.66
N ILE A 38 -1.34 -5.93 5.77
CA ILE A 38 -0.71 -5.91 7.10
C ILE A 38 -0.35 -7.32 7.55
N GLY A 39 -1.27 -8.27 7.35
CA GLY A 39 -1.13 -9.66 7.72
C GLY A 39 0.01 -10.35 6.98
N PHE A 40 0.13 -10.14 5.67
CA PHE A 40 1.24 -10.66 4.87
C PHE A 40 2.58 -10.03 5.28
N GLY A 41 2.62 -8.70 5.49
CA GLY A 41 3.82 -8.04 6.03
C GLY A 41 4.26 -8.60 7.38
N ALA A 42 3.30 -8.85 8.28
CA ALA A 42 3.55 -9.47 9.58
C ALA A 42 3.97 -10.94 9.47
N LEU A 43 3.32 -11.73 8.60
CA LEU A 43 3.66 -13.13 8.33
C LEU A 43 5.13 -13.26 7.90
N GLY A 44 5.55 -12.42 6.95
CA GLY A 44 6.91 -12.42 6.46
C GLY A 44 7.92 -11.96 7.52
N LEU A 45 7.66 -10.86 8.23
CA LEU A 45 8.62 -10.32 9.21
C LEU A 45 8.74 -11.21 10.46
N VAL A 46 7.62 -11.63 11.05
CA VAL A 46 7.62 -12.53 12.22
C VAL A 46 8.21 -13.88 11.84
N GLY A 47 7.82 -14.41 10.68
CA GLY A 47 8.37 -15.66 10.16
C GLY A 47 9.87 -15.58 9.95
N PHE A 48 10.38 -14.46 9.44
CA PHE A 48 11.81 -14.26 9.23
C PHE A 48 12.56 -14.24 10.56
N ILE A 49 12.06 -13.51 11.56
CA ILE A 49 12.65 -13.47 12.91
C ILE A 49 12.73 -14.88 13.52
N LEU A 50 11.66 -15.67 13.41
CA LEU A 50 11.67 -17.05 13.95
C LEU A 50 12.59 -17.97 13.13
N ALA A 51 12.63 -17.82 11.81
CA ALA A 51 13.48 -18.62 10.95
C ALA A 51 14.97 -18.31 11.14
N MET A 52 15.33 -17.10 11.54
CA MET A 52 16.70 -16.76 11.94
C MET A 52 17.19 -17.57 13.15
N ILE A 53 16.28 -18.05 14.01
CA ILE A 53 16.62 -18.82 15.21
C ILE A 53 16.49 -20.33 14.95
N LEU A 54 15.43 -20.74 14.27
CA LEU A 54 15.02 -22.15 14.15
C LEU A 54 15.21 -22.72 12.73
N GLY A 55 15.69 -21.91 11.78
CA GLY A 55 15.56 -22.16 10.35
C GLY A 55 14.11 -22.09 9.86
N LEU A 56 13.90 -22.15 8.55
CA LEU A 56 12.56 -22.26 7.96
C LEU A 56 12.05 -23.71 8.03
N THR A 57 11.51 -24.09 9.18
CA THR A 57 11.02 -25.44 9.52
C THR A 57 9.50 -25.41 9.74
N PRO A 58 8.82 -26.58 9.75
CA PRO A 58 7.40 -26.62 10.11
C PRO A 58 7.11 -26.00 11.48
N LEU A 59 8.04 -26.11 12.43
CA LEU A 59 7.93 -25.50 13.76
C LEU A 59 7.93 -23.97 13.68
N SER A 60 8.89 -23.35 12.96
CA SER A 60 8.92 -21.89 12.85
C SER A 60 7.70 -21.34 12.10
N ILE A 61 7.21 -22.05 11.09
CA ILE A 61 5.95 -21.70 10.39
C ILE A 61 4.75 -21.79 11.35
N ALA A 62 4.64 -22.86 12.13
CA ALA A 62 3.55 -23.02 13.10
C ALA A 62 3.58 -21.94 14.20
N LEU A 63 4.76 -21.65 14.76
CA LEU A 63 4.95 -20.57 15.73
C LEU A 63 4.60 -19.20 15.15
N THR A 64 4.96 -18.94 13.89
CA THR A 64 4.57 -17.72 13.18
C THR A 64 3.05 -17.60 13.13
N ALA A 65 2.35 -18.67 12.71
CA ALA A 65 0.90 -18.69 12.66
C ALA A 65 0.26 -18.47 14.05
N ILE A 66 0.82 -19.06 15.10
CA ILE A 66 0.36 -18.87 16.50
C ILE A 66 0.53 -17.41 16.93
N ILE A 67 1.69 -16.79 16.67
CA ILE A 67 1.94 -15.38 17.00
C ILE A 67 0.94 -14.48 16.27
N LEU A 68 0.72 -14.70 14.97
CA LEU A 68 -0.28 -13.96 14.20
C LEU A 68 -1.70 -14.16 14.77
N ALA A 69 -2.04 -15.38 15.19
CA ALA A 69 -3.33 -15.71 15.79
C ALA A 69 -3.58 -15.05 17.16
N THR A 70 -2.56 -14.48 17.83
CA THR A 70 -2.76 -13.73 19.09
C THR A 70 -3.67 -12.51 18.91
N SER A 71 -3.79 -11.96 17.70
CA SER A 71 -4.75 -10.91 17.36
C SER A 71 -6.21 -11.31 17.61
N PHE A 72 -6.55 -12.61 17.62
CA PHE A 72 -7.89 -13.09 17.98
C PHE A 72 -8.25 -12.81 19.44
N LEU A 73 -7.27 -12.58 20.32
CA LEU A 73 -7.53 -12.14 21.69
C LEU A 73 -8.25 -10.78 21.73
N LEU A 74 -8.21 -9.99 20.66
CA LEU A 74 -8.99 -8.75 20.55
C LEU A 74 -10.50 -9.00 20.62
N LEU A 75 -10.97 -10.20 20.24
CA LEU A 75 -12.38 -10.60 20.31
C LEU A 75 -12.82 -11.01 21.73
N ILE A 76 -11.91 -11.10 22.70
CA ILE A 76 -12.29 -11.24 24.12
C ILE A 76 -13.00 -9.98 24.62
N ASN A 77 -12.61 -8.81 24.09
CA ASN A 77 -13.31 -7.56 24.38
C ASN A 77 -14.71 -7.59 23.74
N LYS A 78 -15.74 -7.54 24.59
CA LYS A 78 -17.16 -7.61 24.19
C LYS A 78 -17.53 -6.53 23.16
N GLU A 79 -16.98 -5.33 23.27
CA GLU A 79 -17.25 -4.21 22.36
C GLU A 79 -16.68 -4.49 20.96
N ARG A 80 -15.41 -4.91 20.89
CA ARG A 80 -14.76 -5.27 19.61
C ARG A 80 -15.43 -6.47 18.95
N ARG A 81 -15.80 -7.48 19.73
CA ARG A 81 -16.55 -8.64 19.23
C ARG A 81 -17.92 -8.24 18.68
N ALA A 82 -18.65 -7.38 19.39
CA ALA A 82 -19.93 -6.86 18.91
C ALA A 82 -19.77 -6.05 17.62
N GLN A 83 -18.72 -5.23 17.52
CA GLN A 83 -18.40 -4.47 16.31
C GLN A 83 -18.06 -5.39 15.14
N ALA A 84 -17.25 -6.42 15.34
CA ALA A 84 -16.89 -7.39 14.32
C ALA A 84 -18.12 -8.17 13.83
N ASN A 85 -18.99 -8.62 14.75
CA ASN A 85 -20.25 -9.28 14.39
C ASN A 85 -21.17 -8.33 13.61
N ALA A 86 -21.32 -7.09 14.04
CA ALA A 86 -22.14 -6.10 13.34
C ALA A 86 -21.59 -5.78 11.93
N ASP A 87 -20.28 -5.76 11.74
CA ASP A 87 -19.65 -5.60 10.43
C ASP A 87 -19.93 -6.79 9.51
N LEU A 88 -19.85 -8.01 10.05
CA LEU A 88 -20.17 -9.24 9.33
C LEU A 88 -21.66 -9.29 8.94
N ASP A 89 -22.56 -8.99 9.87
CA ASP A 89 -24.00 -8.94 9.61
C ASP A 89 -24.33 -7.89 8.53
N ARG A 90 -23.71 -6.71 8.60
CA ARG A 90 -23.88 -5.66 7.59
C ARG A 90 -23.37 -6.10 6.21
N ALA A 91 -22.25 -6.83 6.16
CA ALA A 91 -21.70 -7.36 4.91
C ALA A 91 -22.63 -8.43 4.30
N ILE A 92 -23.10 -9.38 5.11
CA ILE A 92 -24.05 -10.43 4.68
C ILE A 92 -25.36 -9.79 4.19
N GLN A 93 -25.90 -8.82 4.93
CA GLN A 93 -27.10 -8.08 4.52
C GLN A 93 -26.88 -7.28 3.23
N ALA A 94 -25.68 -6.71 3.01
CA ALA A 94 -25.36 -6.02 1.77
C ALA A 94 -25.31 -6.99 0.58
N ILE A 95 -24.72 -8.18 0.75
CA ILE A 95 -24.69 -9.24 -0.27
C ILE A 95 -26.12 -9.71 -0.58
N ASN A 96 -26.90 -10.06 0.43
CA ASN A 96 -28.28 -10.53 0.25
C ASN A 96 -29.16 -9.49 -0.45
N ARG A 97 -29.00 -8.20 -0.11
CA ARG A 97 -29.70 -7.11 -0.81
C ARG A 97 -29.23 -6.97 -2.25
N ALA A 98 -27.93 -7.03 -2.52
CA ALA A 98 -27.38 -6.97 -3.86
C ALA A 98 -27.88 -8.12 -4.75
N SER A 99 -28.07 -9.32 -4.18
CA SER A 99 -28.60 -10.48 -4.91
C SER A 99 -30.11 -10.43 -5.15
N THR A 100 -30.89 -9.97 -4.18
CA THR A 100 -32.37 -9.98 -4.26
C THR A 100 -32.97 -8.73 -4.90
N ARG A 101 -32.35 -7.56 -4.69
CA ARG A 101 -32.78 -6.26 -5.23
C ARG A 101 -31.54 -5.42 -5.57
N PRO A 102 -30.80 -5.75 -6.66
CA PRO A 102 -29.58 -5.05 -7.01
C PRO A 102 -29.86 -3.57 -7.26
N ASP A 103 -29.32 -2.70 -6.40
CA ASP A 103 -29.21 -1.30 -6.74
C ASP A 103 -28.06 -1.08 -7.74
N ARG A 104 -28.13 0.02 -8.50
CA ARG A 104 -27.12 0.33 -9.53
C ARG A 104 -25.69 0.33 -8.99
N TRP A 105 -25.47 0.78 -7.77
CA TRP A 105 -24.14 0.87 -7.16
C TRP A 105 -23.65 -0.49 -6.67
N ALA A 106 -24.53 -1.31 -6.10
CA ALA A 106 -24.22 -2.68 -5.75
C ALA A 106 -23.79 -3.48 -6.99
N PHE A 107 -24.51 -3.34 -8.10
CA PHE A 107 -24.15 -3.95 -9.38
C PHE A 107 -22.80 -3.43 -9.92
N LEU A 108 -22.59 -2.10 -9.93
CA LEU A 108 -21.32 -1.50 -10.38
C LEU A 108 -20.13 -1.93 -9.52
N TYR A 109 -20.28 -1.98 -8.19
CA TYR A 109 -19.23 -2.48 -7.31
C TYR A 109 -18.94 -3.95 -7.53
N PHE A 110 -19.98 -4.78 -7.70
CA PHE A 110 -19.80 -6.19 -8.03
C PHE A 110 -19.02 -6.36 -9.33
N LEU A 111 -19.45 -5.70 -10.41
CA LEU A 111 -18.76 -5.77 -11.70
C LEU A 111 -17.33 -5.25 -11.62
N PHE A 112 -17.11 -4.16 -10.90
CA PHE A 112 -15.78 -3.58 -10.69
C PHE A 112 -14.85 -4.57 -9.97
N TYR A 113 -15.25 -5.10 -8.80
CA TYR A 113 -14.40 -6.00 -8.04
C TYR A 113 -14.25 -7.38 -8.69
N ALA A 114 -15.30 -7.90 -9.33
CA ALA A 114 -15.21 -9.13 -10.11
C ALA A 114 -14.28 -8.95 -11.31
N GLY A 115 -14.41 -7.85 -12.05
CA GLY A 115 -13.52 -7.53 -13.17
C GLY A 115 -12.07 -7.37 -12.74
N VAL A 116 -11.82 -6.69 -11.62
CA VAL A 116 -10.48 -6.57 -11.01
C VAL A 116 -9.93 -7.94 -10.61
N ALA A 117 -10.71 -8.77 -9.92
CA ALA A 117 -10.27 -10.10 -9.53
C ALA A 117 -9.94 -10.95 -10.77
N ILE A 118 -10.79 -10.96 -11.78
CA ILE A 118 -10.53 -11.67 -13.04
C ILE A 118 -9.26 -11.13 -13.72
N ALA A 119 -9.10 -9.81 -13.81
CA ALA A 119 -7.91 -9.21 -14.40
C ALA A 119 -6.63 -9.60 -13.65
N MET A 120 -6.61 -9.47 -12.32
CA MET A 120 -5.47 -9.85 -11.49
C MET A 120 -5.17 -11.35 -11.60
N TRP A 121 -6.20 -12.20 -11.64
CA TRP A 121 -6.04 -13.63 -11.89
C TRP A 121 -5.36 -13.90 -13.25
N LEU A 122 -5.86 -13.28 -14.32
CA LEU A 122 -5.32 -13.44 -15.67
C LEU A 122 -3.87 -12.96 -15.77
N ILE A 123 -3.53 -11.83 -15.13
CA ILE A 123 -2.17 -11.29 -15.11
C ILE A 123 -1.23 -12.21 -14.32
N PHE A 124 -1.56 -12.54 -13.06
CA PHE A 124 -0.65 -13.30 -12.21
C PHE A 124 -0.57 -14.78 -12.59
N SER A 125 -1.59 -15.35 -13.23
CA SER A 125 -1.50 -16.70 -13.81
C SER A 125 -0.51 -16.79 -14.97
N ARG A 126 -0.13 -15.65 -15.57
CA ARG A 126 0.90 -15.54 -16.62
C ARG A 126 2.26 -15.08 -16.09
N ALA A 127 2.37 -14.69 -14.82
CA ALA A 127 3.62 -14.21 -14.24
C ALA A 127 4.69 -15.31 -14.15
N LEU A 128 4.29 -16.53 -13.78
CA LEU A 128 5.13 -17.72 -13.77
C LEU A 128 4.35 -18.90 -14.40
N LEU A 129 4.91 -19.49 -15.44
CA LEU A 129 4.37 -20.63 -16.14
C LEU A 129 5.34 -21.81 -16.00
N GLU A 130 4.90 -22.87 -15.36
CA GLU A 130 5.64 -24.13 -15.27
C GLU A 130 5.15 -25.04 -16.40
N LYS A 131 6.07 -25.47 -17.27
CA LYS A 131 5.83 -26.45 -18.32
C LYS A 131 6.80 -27.63 -18.14
N PRO A 132 6.54 -28.81 -18.75
CA PRO A 132 7.44 -29.96 -18.62
C PRO A 132 8.89 -29.69 -19.06
N ASP A 133 9.08 -28.77 -20.00
CA ASP A 133 10.37 -28.39 -20.59
C ASP A 133 11.05 -27.19 -19.90
N GLY A 134 10.38 -26.52 -18.97
CA GLY A 134 11.00 -25.45 -18.20
C GLY A 134 10.04 -24.42 -17.62
N ILE A 135 10.64 -23.32 -17.16
CA ILE A 135 9.95 -22.18 -16.57
C ILE A 135 9.88 -21.04 -17.59
N TYR A 136 8.67 -20.51 -17.77
CA TYR A 136 8.38 -19.42 -18.70
C TYR A 136 7.71 -18.26 -17.95
N THR A 137 7.79 -17.06 -18.51
CA THR A 137 7.01 -15.90 -18.03
C THR A 137 6.32 -15.22 -19.21
N GLY A 138 5.07 -14.79 -18.99
CA GLY A 138 4.32 -14.00 -19.96
C GLY A 138 4.53 -12.48 -19.81
N VAL A 139 5.38 -12.04 -18.87
CA VAL A 139 5.62 -10.63 -18.58
C VAL A 139 7.07 -10.29 -18.92
N LEU A 140 7.27 -9.44 -19.94
CA LEU A 140 8.60 -9.13 -20.48
C LEU A 140 9.59 -8.63 -19.42
N ASN A 141 9.17 -7.68 -18.60
CA ASN A 141 9.98 -7.10 -17.52
C ASN A 141 10.33 -8.12 -16.43
N ASN A 142 9.62 -9.25 -16.37
CA ASN A 142 9.86 -10.31 -15.40
C ASN A 142 10.96 -11.27 -15.88
N TYR A 143 11.40 -11.16 -17.15
CA TYR A 143 12.41 -12.04 -17.72
C TYR A 143 13.75 -11.97 -16.97
N GLY A 144 14.20 -10.77 -16.61
CA GLY A 144 15.42 -10.57 -15.82
C GLY A 144 15.21 -10.67 -14.32
N ASP A 145 14.02 -10.28 -13.85
CA ASP A 145 13.71 -10.15 -12.42
C ASP A 145 13.34 -11.50 -11.79
N LEU A 146 12.47 -12.29 -12.45
CA LEU A 146 11.93 -13.56 -11.97
C LEU A 146 13.02 -14.58 -11.61
N PRO A 147 14.08 -14.82 -12.41
CA PRO A 147 15.10 -15.81 -12.05
C PRO A 147 15.83 -15.49 -10.75
N PHE A 148 16.24 -14.23 -10.53
CA PHE A 148 16.83 -13.78 -9.27
C PHE A 148 15.88 -14.09 -8.12
N HIS A 149 14.64 -13.74 -8.33
CA HIS A 149 13.57 -13.89 -7.39
C HIS A 149 13.22 -15.37 -7.05
N LEU A 150 13.26 -16.28 -8.01
CA LEU A 150 13.13 -17.72 -7.77
C LEU A 150 14.33 -18.28 -7.00
N SER A 151 15.55 -17.78 -7.27
CA SER A 151 16.75 -18.16 -6.53
C SER A 151 16.66 -17.79 -5.05
N VAL A 152 16.11 -16.61 -4.72
CA VAL A 152 15.88 -16.18 -3.33
C VAL A 152 14.90 -17.13 -2.62
N ILE A 153 13.74 -17.39 -3.24
CA ILE A 153 12.69 -18.25 -2.66
C ILE A 153 13.22 -19.65 -2.40
N THR A 154 13.87 -20.25 -3.40
CA THR A 154 14.40 -21.61 -3.29
C THR A 154 15.55 -21.71 -2.30
N ARG A 155 16.40 -20.67 -2.18
CA ARG A 155 17.49 -20.64 -1.19
C ARG A 155 16.95 -20.54 0.25
N PHE A 156 15.90 -19.77 0.50
CA PHE A 156 15.21 -19.78 1.80
C PHE A 156 14.51 -21.11 2.08
N ALA A 157 13.79 -21.65 1.10
CA ALA A 157 13.03 -22.87 1.26
C ALA A 157 13.96 -24.08 1.48
N PHE A 158 14.96 -24.30 0.63
CA PHE A 158 15.71 -25.54 0.60
C PHE A 158 17.17 -25.41 1.07
N GLY A 159 17.74 -24.21 0.99
CA GLY A 159 19.19 -23.99 1.15
C GLY A 159 19.73 -24.03 2.58
N ARG A 160 18.88 -24.20 3.62
CA ARG A 160 19.27 -24.06 5.05
C ARG A 160 20.10 -22.78 5.30
N ASN A 161 19.71 -21.70 4.65
CA ASN A 161 20.47 -20.44 4.55
C ASN A 161 20.02 -19.44 5.63
N PHE A 162 20.33 -19.73 6.90
CA PHE A 162 20.05 -18.84 8.04
C PHE A 162 21.32 -18.69 8.89
N PRO A 163 21.92 -17.48 9.00
CA PRO A 163 21.50 -16.21 8.38
C PRO A 163 21.55 -16.25 6.84
N PRO A 164 20.68 -15.51 6.13
CA PRO A 164 20.64 -15.59 4.67
C PRO A 164 21.83 -14.90 4.01
N GLU A 165 22.52 -15.68 3.19
CA GLU A 165 23.47 -15.20 2.20
C GLU A 165 22.80 -14.91 0.85
N ASP A 166 23.41 -14.00 0.10
CA ASP A 166 23.00 -13.61 -1.25
C ASP A 166 22.99 -14.85 -2.17
N PRO A 167 21.92 -15.04 -2.97
CA PRO A 167 21.80 -16.23 -3.81
C PRO A 167 22.75 -16.22 -5.02
N THR A 168 23.32 -15.06 -5.37
CA THR A 168 24.22 -14.89 -6.52
C THR A 168 25.69 -14.77 -6.11
N PHE A 169 25.98 -14.29 -4.90
CA PHE A 169 27.34 -14.14 -4.36
C PHE A 169 27.50 -14.89 -3.04
N ALA A 170 28.15 -16.06 -3.07
CA ALA A 170 28.41 -16.87 -1.89
C ALA A 170 29.23 -16.12 -0.83
N GLY A 171 28.88 -16.30 0.45
CA GLY A 171 29.54 -15.62 1.58
C GLY A 171 29.19 -14.14 1.73
N VAL A 172 28.39 -13.56 0.82
CA VAL A 172 27.87 -12.20 0.95
C VAL A 172 26.53 -12.24 1.68
N ARG A 173 26.32 -11.33 2.63
CA ARG A 173 25.04 -11.23 3.33
C ARG A 173 23.94 -10.77 2.38
N PHE A 174 22.75 -11.36 2.51
CA PHE A 174 21.60 -10.94 1.73
C PHE A 174 20.94 -9.68 2.31
N THR A 175 21.01 -8.58 1.56
CA THR A 175 20.52 -7.25 2.00
C THR A 175 19.40 -6.66 1.14
N TYR A 176 19.03 -7.31 0.02
CA TYR A 176 17.88 -6.93 -0.80
C TYR A 176 16.56 -7.05 0.00
N PRO A 177 15.55 -6.17 -0.18
CA PRO A 177 14.24 -6.32 0.47
C PRO A 177 13.52 -7.61 0.05
N PHE A 178 13.54 -8.63 0.91
CA PHE A 178 13.16 -10.01 0.54
C PHE A 178 11.88 -10.53 1.19
N ILE A 179 11.11 -9.72 1.92
CA ILE A 179 10.00 -10.23 2.73
C ILE A 179 8.92 -10.92 1.89
N THR A 180 8.60 -10.40 0.71
CA THR A 180 7.68 -11.06 -0.24
C THR A 180 8.18 -12.43 -0.67
N ASP A 181 9.47 -12.51 -0.97
CA ASP A 181 10.17 -13.73 -1.38
C ASP A 181 10.14 -14.76 -0.26
N PHE A 182 10.30 -14.27 0.97
CA PHE A 182 10.27 -15.08 2.16
C PHE A 182 8.86 -15.62 2.49
N ILE A 183 7.81 -14.84 2.25
CA ILE A 183 6.42 -15.33 2.34
C ILE A 183 6.17 -16.46 1.34
N SER A 184 6.59 -16.26 0.08
CA SER A 184 6.57 -17.32 -0.92
C SER A 184 7.38 -18.56 -0.50
N ALA A 185 8.55 -18.38 0.14
CA ALA A 185 9.32 -19.50 0.69
C ALA A 185 8.60 -20.24 1.83
N ILE A 186 7.88 -19.54 2.72
CA ILE A 186 6.99 -20.15 3.72
C ILE A 186 5.96 -21.04 3.01
N PHE A 187 5.33 -20.54 1.93
CA PHE A 187 4.32 -21.30 1.20
C PHE A 187 4.89 -22.52 0.48
N VAL A 188 6.08 -22.41 -0.11
CA VAL A 188 6.81 -23.55 -0.70
C VAL A 188 7.10 -24.59 0.38
N ARG A 189 7.56 -24.16 1.56
CA ARG A 189 7.82 -25.05 2.70
C ARG A 189 6.57 -25.66 3.32
N ALA A 190 5.43 -25.02 3.13
CA ALA A 190 4.11 -25.56 3.44
C ALA A 190 3.54 -26.46 2.32
N GLY A 191 4.33 -26.77 1.28
CA GLY A 191 3.98 -27.70 0.21
C GLY A 191 3.20 -27.08 -0.96
N ALA A 192 3.36 -25.79 -1.25
CA ALA A 192 2.94 -25.20 -2.53
C ALA A 192 4.07 -25.36 -3.58
N SER A 193 3.71 -25.39 -4.87
CA SER A 193 4.68 -25.19 -5.96
C SER A 193 5.19 -23.76 -5.97
N LEU A 194 6.29 -23.49 -6.69
CA LEU A 194 6.79 -22.12 -6.86
C LEU A 194 5.76 -21.23 -7.57
N ARG A 195 5.09 -21.78 -8.59
CA ARG A 195 3.94 -21.13 -9.24
C ARG A 195 2.85 -20.76 -8.25
N ASP A 196 2.37 -21.71 -7.47
CA ASP A 196 1.22 -21.46 -6.59
C ASP A 196 1.58 -20.55 -5.42
N SER A 197 2.82 -20.62 -4.89
CA SER A 197 3.26 -19.71 -3.83
C SER A 197 3.23 -18.25 -4.29
N LEU A 198 3.78 -17.97 -5.47
CA LEU A 198 3.77 -16.63 -6.06
C LEU A 198 2.37 -16.18 -6.42
N PHE A 199 1.57 -17.08 -7.00
CA PHE A 199 0.21 -16.76 -7.43
C PHE A 199 -0.70 -16.38 -6.26
N ILE A 200 -0.69 -17.17 -5.18
CA ILE A 200 -1.53 -16.92 -3.99
C ILE A 200 -1.22 -15.55 -3.39
N GLU A 201 0.06 -15.26 -3.17
CA GLU A 201 0.50 -13.98 -2.61
C GLU A 201 0.10 -12.81 -3.51
N ASN A 202 0.51 -12.86 -4.79
CA ASN A 202 0.29 -11.76 -5.72
C ASN A 202 -1.19 -11.49 -5.96
N PHE A 203 -2.01 -12.54 -6.10
CA PHE A 203 -3.44 -12.39 -6.33
C PHE A 203 -4.14 -11.72 -5.14
N ILE A 204 -3.87 -12.20 -3.92
CA ILE A 204 -4.49 -11.66 -2.70
C ILE A 204 -4.08 -10.19 -2.50
N VAL A 205 -2.77 -9.90 -2.60
CA VAL A 205 -2.25 -8.55 -2.38
C VAL A 205 -2.69 -7.60 -3.51
N GLY A 206 -2.74 -8.06 -4.76
CA GLY A 206 -3.19 -7.26 -5.90
C GLY A 206 -4.67 -6.86 -5.81
N VAL A 207 -5.54 -7.77 -5.40
CA VAL A 207 -6.96 -7.45 -5.12
C VAL A 207 -7.08 -6.53 -3.90
N ALA A 208 -6.29 -6.78 -2.85
CA ALA A 208 -6.26 -5.96 -1.66
C ALA A 208 -5.81 -4.52 -1.94
N LEU A 209 -4.80 -4.33 -2.80
CA LEU A 209 -4.33 -3.02 -3.25
C LEU A 209 -5.47 -2.18 -3.84
N VAL A 210 -6.30 -2.77 -4.69
CA VAL A 210 -7.47 -2.07 -5.26
C VAL A 210 -8.43 -1.61 -4.17
N GLY A 211 -8.71 -2.46 -3.17
CA GLY A 211 -9.58 -2.11 -2.05
C GLY A 211 -8.98 -1.03 -1.14
N VAL A 212 -7.67 -1.07 -0.90
CA VAL A 212 -6.93 -0.05 -0.13
C VAL A 212 -6.95 1.30 -0.86
N LEU A 213 -6.67 1.33 -2.17
CA LEU A 213 -6.74 2.55 -2.99
C LEU A 213 -8.16 3.10 -3.07
N HIS A 214 -9.17 2.23 -3.22
CA HIS A 214 -10.57 2.62 -3.20
C HIS A 214 -10.94 3.26 -1.86
N ARG A 215 -10.55 2.67 -0.73
CA ARG A 215 -10.76 3.25 0.61
C ARG A 215 -10.09 4.62 0.72
N PHE A 216 -8.84 4.74 0.29
CA PHE A 216 -8.11 6.01 0.32
C PHE A 216 -8.85 7.08 -0.49
N GLY A 217 -9.29 6.75 -1.71
CA GLY A 217 -10.12 7.64 -2.54
C GLY A 217 -11.45 8.03 -1.88
N GLN A 218 -12.15 7.08 -1.23
CA GLN A 218 -13.40 7.37 -0.51
C GLN A 218 -13.19 8.36 0.64
N VAL A 219 -12.11 8.16 1.39
CA VAL A 219 -11.75 8.95 2.57
C VAL A 219 -11.30 10.36 2.19
N LEU A 220 -10.56 10.48 1.09
CA LEU A 220 -10.00 11.74 0.60
C LEU A 220 -11.03 12.58 -0.15
N LEU A 221 -11.77 11.96 -1.08
CA LEU A 221 -12.63 12.65 -2.05
C LEU A 221 -14.10 12.68 -1.64
N ARG A 222 -14.53 11.79 -0.73
CA ARG A 222 -15.93 11.65 -0.26
C ARG A 222 -16.96 11.51 -1.39
N ASN A 223 -16.52 11.00 -2.54
CA ASN A 223 -17.33 10.80 -3.73
C ASN A 223 -17.17 9.36 -4.23
N ARG A 224 -18.29 8.65 -4.41
CA ARG A 224 -18.28 7.23 -4.79
C ARG A 224 -17.64 6.99 -6.15
N THR A 225 -17.95 7.81 -7.15
CA THR A 225 -17.40 7.69 -8.50
C THR A 225 -15.90 7.94 -8.49
N ALA A 226 -15.46 9.06 -7.88
CA ALA A 226 -14.05 9.40 -7.81
C ALA A 226 -13.24 8.35 -7.05
N ALA A 227 -13.84 7.74 -6.03
CA ALA A 227 -13.20 6.67 -5.27
C ALA A 227 -13.02 5.37 -6.06
N ILE A 228 -14.00 4.96 -6.89
CA ILE A 228 -13.84 3.80 -7.79
C ILE A 228 -12.82 4.09 -8.89
N LEU A 229 -12.78 5.31 -9.42
CA LEU A 229 -11.82 5.70 -10.45
C LEU A 229 -10.38 5.79 -9.93
N THR A 230 -10.18 6.04 -8.63
CA THR A 230 -8.85 6.14 -8.02
C THR A 230 -7.96 4.92 -8.30
N PRO A 231 -8.34 3.67 -7.94
CA PRO A 231 -7.53 2.50 -8.29
C PRO A 231 -7.37 2.30 -9.79
N VAL A 232 -8.39 2.62 -10.60
CA VAL A 232 -8.31 2.49 -12.07
C VAL A 232 -7.21 3.38 -12.63
N LEU A 233 -7.19 4.66 -12.24
CA LEU A 233 -6.19 5.64 -12.70
C LEU A 233 -4.77 5.30 -12.21
N VAL A 234 -4.64 4.76 -11.01
CA VAL A 234 -3.33 4.35 -10.45
C VAL A 234 -2.79 3.12 -11.15
N ILE A 235 -3.63 2.11 -11.40
CA ILE A 235 -3.23 0.81 -11.96
C ILE A 235 -3.06 0.88 -13.48
N LEU A 236 -3.96 1.58 -14.17
CA LEU A 236 -3.90 1.77 -15.63
C LEU A 236 -3.10 3.02 -16.04
N ASN A 237 -2.21 3.52 -15.17
CA ASN A 237 -1.36 4.67 -15.47
C ASN A 237 -0.67 4.51 -16.84
N GLY A 238 -0.31 5.65 -17.42
CA GLY A 238 0.39 5.70 -18.69
C GLY A 238 0.18 7.02 -19.39
N GLY A 239 0.82 7.15 -20.54
CA GLY A 239 0.80 8.33 -21.36
C GLY A 239 -0.02 8.18 -22.64
N PHE A 240 0.29 9.01 -23.63
CA PHE A 240 -0.31 8.97 -24.97
C PHE A 240 0.19 7.84 -25.87
N GLY A 241 0.95 6.88 -25.33
CA GLY A 241 1.52 5.80 -26.15
C GLY A 241 0.45 4.90 -26.79
N TRP A 242 -0.78 4.92 -26.27
CA TRP A 242 -1.92 4.30 -26.92
C TRP A 242 -2.20 4.85 -28.33
N MET A 243 -1.78 6.08 -28.67
CA MET A 243 -1.97 6.63 -30.02
C MET A 243 -1.24 5.79 -31.09
N MET A 244 -0.13 5.15 -30.74
CA MET A 244 0.61 4.27 -31.65
C MET A 244 -0.23 3.04 -32.08
N LEU A 245 -1.20 2.62 -31.25
CA LEU A 245 -2.12 1.52 -31.58
C LEU A 245 -2.91 1.80 -32.87
N TRP A 246 -3.22 3.07 -33.17
CA TRP A 246 -3.99 3.42 -34.37
C TRP A 246 -3.20 3.12 -35.64
N ASP A 247 -1.89 3.30 -35.60
CA ASP A 247 -1.03 3.01 -36.74
C ASP A 247 -0.81 1.50 -36.90
N ASP A 248 -0.73 0.76 -35.80
CA ASP A 248 -0.64 -0.71 -35.83
C ASP A 248 -1.91 -1.35 -36.39
N VAL A 249 -3.08 -0.84 -36.01
CA VAL A 249 -4.38 -1.31 -36.50
C VAL A 249 -4.54 -1.10 -38.00
N LYS A 250 -3.94 -0.03 -38.55
CA LYS A 250 -3.95 0.22 -40.01
C LYS A 250 -3.01 -0.70 -40.78
N LYS A 251 -1.95 -1.23 -40.14
CA LYS A 251 -0.92 -2.06 -40.77
C LYS A 251 -1.27 -3.55 -40.81
N ILE A 252 -2.24 -4.00 -40.01
CA ILE A 252 -2.53 -5.42 -39.81
C ILE A 252 -3.95 -5.76 -40.31
N ASP A 253 -4.03 -6.73 -41.23
CA ASP A 253 -5.28 -7.23 -41.81
C ASP A 253 -6.12 -8.03 -40.80
N GLY A 254 -7.08 -7.37 -40.15
CA GLY A 254 -7.98 -7.93 -39.14
C GLY A 254 -8.34 -6.97 -38.00
N GLY A 255 -7.82 -5.74 -38.06
CA GLY A 255 -8.28 -4.61 -37.24
C GLY A 255 -7.92 -4.73 -35.76
N VAL A 256 -8.61 -3.94 -34.92
CA VAL A 256 -8.26 -3.76 -33.49
C VAL A 256 -8.22 -5.06 -32.69
N PHE A 257 -9.12 -6.01 -32.97
CA PHE A 257 -9.17 -7.27 -32.21
C PHE A 257 -7.98 -8.17 -32.48
N GLN A 258 -7.41 -8.15 -33.69
CA GLN A 258 -6.21 -8.92 -33.98
C GLN A 258 -4.99 -8.33 -33.30
N VAL A 259 -4.83 -7.00 -33.33
CA VAL A 259 -3.75 -6.30 -32.64
C VAL A 259 -3.83 -6.53 -31.13
N LEU A 260 -5.02 -6.48 -30.53
CA LEU A 260 -5.18 -6.76 -29.10
C LEU A 260 -4.92 -8.23 -28.72
N ARG A 261 -5.11 -9.18 -29.64
CA ARG A 261 -4.77 -10.60 -29.42
C ARG A 261 -3.27 -10.88 -29.57
N HIS A 262 -2.59 -10.12 -30.42
CA HIS A 262 -1.16 -10.26 -30.71
C HIS A 262 -0.50 -8.88 -30.65
N ILE A 263 -0.35 -8.36 -29.43
CA ILE A 263 0.24 -7.04 -29.21
C ILE A 263 1.68 -7.05 -29.74
N PRO A 264 2.02 -6.21 -30.74
CA PRO A 264 3.31 -6.28 -31.43
C PRO A 264 4.47 -5.76 -30.58
N HIS A 265 4.20 -4.75 -29.74
CA HIS A 265 5.18 -4.16 -28.83
C HIS A 265 4.49 -3.51 -27.63
N SER A 266 5.29 -3.11 -26.64
CA SER A 266 4.82 -2.29 -25.51
C SER A 266 4.46 -0.88 -25.96
N TYR A 267 3.44 -0.27 -25.35
CA TYR A 267 3.02 1.12 -25.64
C TYR A 267 3.45 2.12 -24.55
N THR A 268 4.25 1.69 -23.58
CA THR A 268 4.64 2.54 -22.43
C THR A 268 6.14 2.60 -22.20
N ILE A 269 6.85 1.52 -22.53
CA ILE A 269 8.31 1.45 -22.56
C ILE A 269 8.71 0.86 -23.90
N LEU A 270 9.37 1.64 -24.75
CA LEU A 270 9.89 1.15 -26.02
C LEU A 270 11.37 0.74 -25.89
N PRO A 271 11.84 -0.23 -26.69
CA PRO A 271 13.25 -0.61 -26.72
C PRO A 271 14.15 0.54 -27.19
N ASN A 272 13.67 1.38 -28.11
CA ASN A 272 14.39 2.53 -28.59
C ASN A 272 14.30 3.70 -27.59
N VAL A 273 15.37 3.92 -26.84
CA VAL A 273 15.44 4.95 -25.79
C VAL A 273 15.33 6.37 -26.36
N GLU A 274 15.75 6.58 -27.61
CA GLU A 274 15.67 7.89 -28.28
C GLU A 274 14.24 8.34 -28.53
N GLU A 275 13.31 7.39 -28.66
CA GLU A 275 11.87 7.69 -28.81
C GLU A 275 11.22 8.11 -27.49
N GLY A 276 11.96 8.11 -26.37
CA GLY A 276 11.57 8.69 -25.09
C GLY A 276 10.29 8.12 -24.44
N TRP A 277 9.81 6.95 -24.85
CA TRP A 277 8.73 6.24 -24.17
C TRP A 277 9.30 5.37 -23.07
N ARG A 278 9.22 5.85 -21.83
CA ARG A 278 9.98 5.32 -20.68
C ARG A 278 9.15 5.17 -19.40
N TRP A 279 7.91 5.66 -19.40
CA TRP A 279 7.02 5.55 -18.24
C TRP A 279 6.09 4.34 -18.36
N GLY A 280 6.54 3.22 -17.79
CA GLY A 280 5.82 1.95 -17.82
C GLY A 280 4.48 1.96 -17.09
N ASN A 281 3.54 1.16 -17.62
CA ASN A 281 2.32 0.85 -16.89
C ASN A 281 2.67 0.09 -15.58
N ALA A 282 1.99 0.47 -14.50
CA ALA A 282 2.23 0.00 -13.15
C ALA A 282 1.98 -1.51 -13.02
N VAL A 283 1.00 -2.07 -13.73
CA VAL A 283 0.75 -3.52 -13.69
C VAL A 283 1.91 -4.30 -14.27
N THR A 284 2.29 -3.98 -15.51
CA THR A 284 3.25 -4.80 -16.28
C THR A 284 4.71 -4.47 -15.98
N SER A 285 4.99 -3.30 -15.41
CA SER A 285 6.35 -2.82 -15.15
C SER A 285 6.73 -2.80 -13.68
N LEU A 286 5.75 -2.76 -12.77
CA LEU A 286 6.00 -2.67 -11.32
C LEU A 286 5.31 -3.81 -10.55
N LEU A 287 3.99 -3.93 -10.61
CA LEU A 287 3.21 -4.85 -9.75
C LEU A 287 3.44 -6.32 -10.09
N ALA A 288 3.56 -6.68 -11.37
CA ALA A 288 3.80 -8.07 -11.79
C ALA A 288 5.26 -8.51 -11.70
N THR A 289 6.19 -7.56 -11.56
CA THR A 289 7.64 -7.78 -11.69
C THR A 289 8.30 -7.52 -10.34
N GLN A 290 8.31 -6.26 -9.91
CA GLN A 290 8.81 -5.82 -8.61
C GLN A 290 7.85 -6.22 -7.49
N ARG A 291 7.86 -7.50 -7.12
CA ARG A 291 6.94 -8.07 -6.12
C ARG A 291 6.98 -7.39 -4.75
N GLY A 292 8.14 -6.88 -4.31
CA GLY A 292 8.20 -6.04 -3.11
C GLY A 292 7.30 -4.80 -3.18
N PHE A 293 7.19 -4.19 -4.37
CA PHE A 293 6.34 -3.03 -4.64
C PHE A 293 4.84 -3.36 -4.50
N LEU A 294 4.43 -4.57 -4.91
CA LEU A 294 3.04 -5.04 -4.82
C LEU A 294 2.52 -5.04 -3.37
N LEU A 295 3.36 -5.45 -2.40
CA LEU A 295 3.04 -5.40 -0.97
C LEU A 295 3.38 -4.04 -0.33
N GLY A 296 4.44 -3.37 -0.78
CA GLY A 296 4.90 -2.10 -0.22
C GLY A 296 3.94 -0.93 -0.44
N ILE A 297 3.39 -0.77 -1.65
CA ILE A 297 2.45 0.31 -1.96
C ILE A 297 1.19 0.29 -1.10
N PRO A 298 0.44 -0.83 -0.98
CA PRO A 298 -0.76 -0.80 -0.17
C PRO A 298 -0.46 -0.54 1.32
N LEU A 299 0.68 -1.01 1.85
CA LEU A 299 1.11 -0.65 3.21
C LEU A 299 1.34 0.87 3.34
N ALA A 300 2.01 1.50 2.36
CA ALA A 300 2.18 2.95 2.34
C ALA A 300 0.84 3.70 2.23
N VAL A 301 -0.08 3.24 1.39
CA VAL A 301 -1.41 3.86 1.23
C VAL A 301 -2.27 3.71 2.50
N ILE A 302 -2.15 2.59 3.23
CA ILE A 302 -2.78 2.43 4.55
C ILE A 302 -2.26 3.50 5.50
N VAL A 303 -0.94 3.73 5.54
CA VAL A 303 -0.32 4.80 6.35
C VAL A 303 -0.85 6.18 5.95
N PHE A 304 -0.91 6.49 4.66
CA PHE A 304 -1.44 7.77 4.17
C PHE A 304 -2.91 7.97 4.53
N THR A 305 -3.71 6.89 4.47
CA THR A 305 -5.12 6.90 4.89
C THR A 305 -5.24 7.25 6.37
N GLN A 306 -4.40 6.65 7.23
CA GLN A 306 -4.44 6.91 8.66
C GLN A 306 -3.94 8.30 9.03
N TRP A 307 -2.92 8.82 8.33
CA TRP A 307 -2.52 10.22 8.50
C TRP A 307 -3.66 11.16 8.16
N TRP A 308 -4.31 11.00 7.00
CA TRP A 308 -5.40 11.87 6.59
C TRP A 308 -6.59 11.83 7.56
N GLU A 309 -7.03 10.64 7.96
CA GLU A 309 -8.10 10.46 8.96
C GLU A 309 -7.71 11.09 10.30
N SER A 310 -6.46 10.94 10.74
CA SER A 310 -5.97 11.59 11.96
C SER A 310 -5.99 13.11 11.86
N VAL A 311 -5.63 13.69 10.70
CA VAL A 311 -5.76 15.14 10.44
C VAL A 311 -7.22 15.59 10.44
N ARG A 312 -8.16 14.72 10.04
CA ARG A 312 -9.59 15.01 10.02
C ARG A 312 -10.26 14.91 11.39
N ASP A 313 -9.98 13.88 12.16
CA ASP A 313 -10.59 13.64 13.47
C ASP A 313 -10.25 14.75 14.47
N ALA A 314 -9.03 15.28 14.41
CA ALA A 314 -8.58 16.38 15.28
C ALA A 314 -9.39 17.67 15.07
N GLU A 315 -9.76 17.99 13.84
CA GLU A 315 -10.56 19.19 13.53
C GLU A 315 -12.00 19.06 14.02
N THR A 316 -12.63 17.88 13.80
CA THR A 316 -13.99 17.62 14.28
C THR A 316 -14.07 17.80 15.81
N ARG A 317 -13.05 17.35 16.54
CA ARG A 317 -12.94 17.54 18.00
C ARG A 317 -12.74 19.01 18.37
N GLY A 318 -11.83 19.72 17.69
CA GLY A 318 -11.57 21.14 17.95
C GLY A 318 -12.80 22.03 17.74
N HIS A 319 -13.60 21.78 16.70
CA HIS A 319 -14.85 22.51 16.48
C HIS A 319 -15.93 22.18 17.53
N ALA A 320 -16.03 20.92 17.97
CA ALA A 320 -16.97 20.52 19.01
C ALA A 320 -16.63 21.15 20.38
N ASP A 321 -15.34 21.28 20.70
CA ASP A 321 -14.88 21.90 21.94
C ASP A 321 -15.07 23.42 21.92
N ALA A 322 -14.76 24.09 20.80
CA ALA A 322 -15.01 25.53 20.62
C ALA A 322 -16.51 25.89 20.68
N GLY A 323 -17.38 25.04 20.12
CA GLY A 323 -18.84 25.22 20.20
C GLY A 323 -19.38 25.09 21.63
N LYS A 324 -18.76 24.24 22.46
CA LYS A 324 -19.11 24.10 23.89
C LYS A 324 -18.62 25.29 24.73
N GLU A 325 -17.47 25.87 24.41
CA GLU A 325 -16.99 27.09 25.07
C GLU A 325 -17.86 28.30 24.72
N SER A 326 -18.25 28.46 23.46
CA SER A 326 -19.17 29.53 23.03
C SER A 326 -20.52 29.46 23.76
N ASN A 327 -21.09 28.26 23.91
CA ASN A 327 -22.34 28.06 24.66
C ASN A 327 -22.20 28.26 26.19
N LYS A 328 -20.98 28.17 26.75
CA LYS A 328 -20.72 28.49 28.17
C LYS A 328 -20.58 29.99 28.44
N VAL A 329 -20.27 30.81 27.44
CA VAL A 329 -20.15 32.27 27.58
C VAL A 329 -21.54 32.95 27.59
N GLY A 330 -22.56 32.33 26.98
CA GLY A 330 -23.93 32.89 26.87
C GLY A 330 -24.84 32.75 28.10
N LYS A 331 -24.41 32.10 29.19
CA LYS A 331 -25.19 31.97 30.44
C LYS A 331 -24.28 32.12 31.65
N LYS A 332 -24.06 33.35 32.13
CA LYS A 332 -23.46 33.60 33.45
C LYS A 332 -24.23 34.67 34.23
N THR A 333 -25.03 34.20 35.18
CA THR A 333 -25.46 35.00 36.35
C THR A 333 -24.36 34.91 37.42
N MET A 334 -24.04 36.05 38.05
CA MET A 334 -22.84 36.28 38.87
C MET A 334 -22.67 35.40 40.14
N ARG A 335 -23.58 34.47 40.42
CA ARG A 335 -23.59 33.72 41.69
C ARG A 335 -23.01 32.29 41.60
N SER A 336 -22.86 31.72 40.40
CA SER A 336 -22.27 30.36 40.22
C SER A 336 -20.75 30.34 40.00
N ALA A 337 -20.13 31.51 39.80
CA ALA A 337 -18.73 31.60 39.35
C ALA A 337 -17.69 31.20 40.40
N ARG A 338 -18.05 31.14 41.69
CA ARG A 338 -17.12 30.82 42.79
C ARG A 338 -17.10 29.33 43.12
N GLU A 339 -18.25 28.67 43.14
CA GLU A 339 -18.37 27.21 43.37
C GLU A 339 -17.91 26.40 42.14
N GLU A 340 -18.12 26.92 40.93
CA GLU A 340 -17.65 26.27 39.69
C GLU A 340 -16.12 26.39 39.52
N ARG A 341 -15.48 27.38 40.16
CA ARG A 341 -14.02 27.56 40.10
C ARG A 341 -13.28 26.50 40.92
N GLU A 342 -13.83 26.10 42.06
CA GLU A 342 -13.31 25.01 42.89
C GLU A 342 -13.65 23.62 42.33
N ALA A 343 -14.81 23.46 41.67
CA ALA A 343 -15.15 22.23 40.96
C ALA A 343 -14.31 22.03 39.67
N ASN A 344 -14.05 23.09 38.90
CA ASN A 344 -13.19 23.03 37.71
C ASN A 344 -11.71 22.82 38.07
N LEU A 345 -11.26 23.24 39.26
CA LEU A 345 -9.92 22.91 39.77
C LEU A 345 -9.75 21.41 40.09
N ARG A 346 -10.84 20.69 40.41
CA ARG A 346 -10.80 19.23 40.65
C ARG A 346 -11.08 18.39 39.40
N VAL A 347 -11.71 18.96 38.36
CA VAL A 347 -12.01 18.27 37.09
C VAL A 347 -10.95 18.58 35.99
N SER A 348 -10.06 19.55 36.20
CA SER A 348 -8.85 19.74 35.37
C SER A 348 -7.76 18.72 35.72
N ALA A 349 -8.12 17.44 35.71
CA ALA A 349 -7.17 16.34 35.77
C ALA A 349 -6.49 16.19 34.41
N SER A 350 -5.55 17.09 34.08
CA SER A 350 -4.60 17.04 32.96
C SER A 350 -5.23 16.94 31.55
N PRO A 351 -4.71 17.64 30.53
CA PRO A 351 -4.98 17.24 29.15
C PRO A 351 -4.30 15.87 28.97
N ARG A 352 -5.01 14.77 29.27
CA ARG A 352 -4.51 13.42 29.04
C ARG A 352 -3.99 13.37 27.61
N LEU A 353 -2.68 13.15 27.48
CA LEU A 353 -1.96 12.93 26.24
C LEU A 353 -2.60 11.79 25.46
N ARG A 354 -3.66 12.05 24.70
CA ARG A 354 -4.29 11.05 23.85
C ARG A 354 -3.60 11.05 22.51
N VAL A 355 -2.52 10.28 22.42
CA VAL A 355 -1.93 9.90 21.13
C VAL A 355 -2.98 9.14 20.34
N SER A 356 -3.17 9.52 19.08
CA SER A 356 -4.12 8.87 18.18
C SER A 356 -3.70 7.42 17.91
N SER A 357 -4.61 6.46 18.13
CA SER A 357 -4.38 5.05 17.78
C SER A 357 -4.08 4.88 16.28
N ARG A 358 -4.64 5.77 15.43
CA ARG A 358 -4.32 5.86 14.00
C ARG A 358 -2.85 6.15 13.74
N MET A 359 -2.23 7.04 14.52
CA MET A 359 -0.81 7.42 14.34
C MET A 359 0.13 6.32 14.82
N LEU A 360 -0.23 5.62 15.90
CA LEU A 360 0.50 4.43 16.36
C LEU A 360 0.42 3.30 15.33
N ALA A 361 -0.77 3.03 14.80
CA ALA A 361 -0.96 2.02 13.75
C ALA A 361 -0.25 2.40 12.46
N ALA A 362 -0.31 3.67 12.03
CA ALA A 362 0.46 4.17 10.91
C ALA A 362 1.96 3.94 11.11
N GLY A 363 2.47 4.15 12.32
CA GLY A 363 3.86 3.87 12.67
C GLY A 363 4.18 2.39 12.54
N ALA A 364 3.31 1.52 13.08
CA ALA A 364 3.51 0.08 13.03
C ALA A 364 3.52 -0.46 11.58
N VAL A 365 2.59 0.01 10.75
CA VAL A 365 2.49 -0.37 9.33
C VAL A 365 3.69 0.18 8.54
N ALA A 366 4.11 1.42 8.77
CA ALA A 366 5.32 1.99 8.17
C ALA A 366 6.57 1.20 8.56
N GLY A 367 6.63 0.73 9.80
CA GLY A 367 7.71 -0.10 10.32
C GLY A 367 7.88 -1.43 9.61
N LEU A 368 6.84 -1.98 8.97
CA LEU A 368 6.93 -3.23 8.18
C LEU A 368 7.61 -3.04 6.82
N LEU A 369 7.74 -1.80 6.34
CA LEU A 369 8.18 -1.52 4.97
C LEU A 369 9.66 -1.80 4.66
N PRO A 370 10.67 -1.64 5.55
CA PRO A 370 12.07 -1.65 5.11
C PRO A 370 12.51 -2.89 4.33
N LEU A 371 12.21 -4.10 4.81
CA LEU A 371 12.52 -5.35 4.09
C LEU A 371 11.40 -5.82 3.15
N VAL A 372 10.23 -5.16 3.15
CA VAL A 372 9.18 -5.38 2.13
C VAL A 372 9.50 -4.58 0.87
N HIS A 373 9.69 -3.27 1.02
CA HIS A 373 10.02 -2.36 -0.06
C HIS A 373 10.67 -1.07 0.49
N ALA A 374 12.00 -1.01 0.44
CA ALA A 374 12.80 0.10 0.97
C ALA A 374 12.42 1.48 0.41
N HIS A 375 12.09 1.59 -0.89
CA HIS A 375 11.71 2.88 -1.49
C HIS A 375 10.38 3.41 -0.92
N SER A 376 9.38 2.55 -0.70
CA SER A 376 8.13 2.95 -0.05
C SER A 376 8.38 3.40 1.38
N PHE A 377 9.30 2.74 2.11
CA PHE A 377 9.69 3.17 3.45
C PHE A 377 10.30 4.58 3.42
N ILE A 378 11.26 4.84 2.52
CA ILE A 378 11.90 6.17 2.39
C ILE A 378 10.86 7.24 2.09
N VAL A 379 9.93 6.99 1.17
CA VAL A 379 8.84 7.93 0.85
C VAL A 379 7.95 8.16 2.07
N VAL A 380 7.50 7.10 2.74
CA VAL A 380 6.65 7.24 3.94
C VAL A 380 7.37 8.03 5.03
N MET A 381 8.63 7.74 5.34
CA MET A 381 9.34 8.46 6.38
C MET A 381 9.63 9.92 6.00
N GLY A 382 10.05 10.16 4.75
CA GLY A 382 10.31 11.50 4.23
C GLY A 382 9.06 12.38 4.20
N MET A 383 7.95 11.85 3.66
CA MET A 383 6.68 12.57 3.61
C MET A 383 6.08 12.77 5.00
N GLY A 384 6.22 11.78 5.87
CA GLY A 384 5.83 11.90 7.28
C GLY A 384 6.60 13.01 8.00
N ALA A 385 7.90 13.14 7.76
CA ALA A 385 8.71 14.23 8.31
C ALA A 385 8.25 15.60 7.79
N CYS A 386 8.03 15.75 6.48
CA CYS A 386 7.50 16.98 5.90
C CYS A 386 6.13 17.35 6.49
N LEU A 387 5.22 16.38 6.62
CA LEU A 387 3.89 16.61 7.20
C LEU A 387 3.96 16.94 8.70
N ALA A 388 4.92 16.37 9.43
CA ALA A 388 5.18 16.73 10.82
C ALA A 388 5.63 18.19 10.96
N LEU A 389 6.48 18.67 10.04
CA LEU A 389 6.93 20.07 9.97
C LEU A 389 5.80 21.02 9.55
N ILE A 390 4.90 20.61 8.66
CA ILE A 390 3.72 21.40 8.29
C ILE A 390 2.75 21.49 9.48
N ASN A 391 2.66 20.43 10.29
CA ASN A 391 1.70 20.30 11.40
C ASN A 391 2.40 20.33 12.78
N LEU A 392 3.34 21.26 13.01
CA LEU A 392 4.13 21.35 14.25
C LEU A 392 3.30 21.40 15.53
N ARG A 393 2.08 21.94 15.48
CA ARG A 393 1.15 21.95 16.62
C ARG A 393 0.81 20.53 17.12
N ARG A 394 0.95 19.51 16.27
CA ARG A 394 0.69 18.10 16.56
C ARG A 394 1.96 17.25 16.61
N TRP A 395 3.11 17.86 16.90
CA TRP A 395 4.42 17.18 16.92
C TRP A 395 4.43 15.89 17.76
N ARG A 396 3.66 15.82 18.86
CA ARG A 396 3.59 14.63 19.72
C ARG A 396 3.00 13.41 19.01
N GLU A 397 2.00 13.62 18.16
CA GLU A 397 1.38 12.54 17.40
C GLU A 397 2.29 12.03 16.28
N TRP A 398 2.96 12.97 15.60
CA TRP A 398 3.98 12.64 14.60
C TRP A 398 5.20 11.97 15.23
N LEU A 399 5.62 12.41 16.43
CA LEU A 399 6.68 11.76 17.18
C LEU A 399 6.28 10.33 17.57
N ALA A 400 5.04 10.11 18.03
CA ALA A 400 4.57 8.77 18.32
C ALA A 400 4.57 7.86 17.08
N PHE A 401 4.13 8.38 15.93
CA PHE A 401 4.26 7.69 14.64
C PHE A 401 5.73 7.32 14.34
N LEU A 402 6.65 8.28 14.45
CA LEU A 402 8.07 8.09 14.16
C LEU A 402 8.72 7.08 15.11
N VAL A 403 8.41 7.15 16.40
CA VAL A 403 8.95 6.24 17.42
C VAL A 403 8.50 4.80 17.14
N VAL A 404 7.20 4.58 16.93
CA VAL A 404 6.69 3.23 16.65
C VAL A 404 7.26 2.68 15.34
N ALA A 405 7.30 3.51 14.28
CA ALA A 405 7.92 3.12 13.01
C ALA A 405 9.39 2.73 13.21
N SER A 406 10.15 3.54 13.94
CA SER A 406 11.58 3.33 14.17
C SER A 406 11.86 2.06 14.97
N VAL A 407 11.06 1.75 16.00
CA VAL A 407 11.24 0.53 16.81
C VAL A 407 11.18 -0.74 15.96
N ILE A 408 10.28 -0.78 14.96
CA ILE A 408 10.12 -1.93 14.08
C ILE A 408 11.10 -1.86 12.88
N ALA A 409 11.36 -0.65 12.36
CA ALA A 409 12.18 -0.45 11.17
C ALA A 409 13.69 -0.51 11.43
N ILE A 410 14.19 -0.03 12.58
CA ILE A 410 15.63 0.04 12.85
C ILE A 410 16.30 -1.33 12.77
N PRO A 411 15.78 -2.42 13.38
CA PRO A 411 16.39 -3.75 13.25
C PRO A 411 16.49 -4.21 11.79
N GLN A 412 15.48 -3.91 10.98
CA GLN A 412 15.44 -4.23 9.55
C GLN A 412 16.46 -3.40 8.76
N LEU A 413 16.57 -2.10 9.05
CA LEU A 413 17.55 -1.22 8.41
C LEU A 413 18.97 -1.61 8.77
N LEU A 414 19.23 -1.91 10.04
CA LEU A 414 20.53 -2.42 10.49
C LEU A 414 20.90 -3.71 9.76
N TRP A 415 19.92 -4.59 9.50
CA TRP A 415 20.13 -5.77 8.66
C TRP A 415 20.52 -5.39 7.23
N SER A 416 19.76 -4.52 6.57
CA SER A 416 19.97 -4.18 5.16
C SER A 416 21.21 -3.33 4.90
N THR A 417 21.69 -2.56 5.89
CA THR A 417 22.86 -1.67 5.71
C THR A 417 24.18 -2.29 6.18
N HIS A 418 24.18 -3.21 7.14
CA HIS A 418 25.42 -3.83 7.63
C HIS A 418 25.88 -4.98 6.73
N GLY A 419 27.04 -4.82 6.11
CA GLY A 419 27.63 -5.83 5.22
C GLY A 419 26.93 -5.89 3.85
N SER A 420 26.26 -4.81 3.44
CA SER A 420 25.69 -4.72 2.10
C SER A 420 26.79 -4.58 1.05
N ALA A 421 26.76 -5.44 0.04
CA ALA A 421 27.64 -5.34 -1.13
C ALA A 421 27.21 -4.21 -2.10
N VAL A 422 26.04 -3.61 -1.87
CA VAL A 422 25.46 -2.56 -2.73
C VAL A 422 25.89 -1.17 -2.24
N SER A 423 26.67 -0.48 -3.07
CA SER A 423 27.10 0.91 -2.80
C SER A 423 25.96 1.90 -2.98
N THR A 424 25.50 2.52 -1.90
CA THR A 424 24.45 3.58 -1.94
C THR A 424 24.88 4.82 -2.73
N ARG A 425 26.19 5.08 -2.85
CA ARG A 425 26.71 6.19 -3.68
C ARG A 425 26.45 6.01 -5.17
N ALA A 426 26.25 4.78 -5.66
CA ALA A 426 25.97 4.53 -7.07
C ALA A 426 24.51 4.83 -7.47
N PHE A 427 23.60 4.96 -6.50
CA PHE A 427 22.15 5.15 -6.73
C PHE A 427 21.69 6.60 -6.61
N ILE A 428 22.50 7.48 -6.02
CA ILE A 428 22.17 8.90 -5.87
C ILE A 428 22.98 9.68 -6.90
N GLY A 429 22.28 10.18 -7.92
CA GLY A 429 22.89 11.00 -8.97
C GLY A 429 21.92 12.07 -9.43
N TRP A 430 22.44 13.27 -9.68
CA TRP A 430 21.68 14.36 -10.24
C TRP A 430 21.47 14.15 -11.74
N LYS A 431 20.21 14.06 -12.19
CA LYS A 431 19.87 13.97 -13.61
C LYS A 431 18.60 14.78 -13.91
N PHE A 432 18.81 16.00 -14.37
CA PHE A 432 17.72 16.84 -14.87
C PHE A 432 16.94 16.10 -15.95
N GLY A 433 15.61 16.04 -15.78
CA GLY A 433 14.74 15.36 -16.71
C GLY A 433 14.90 13.85 -16.79
N TRP A 434 15.25 13.18 -15.69
CA TRP A 434 15.46 11.73 -15.61
C TRP A 434 14.75 10.90 -16.70
N ASP A 435 15.57 10.23 -17.51
CA ASP A 435 15.19 9.35 -18.64
C ASP A 435 14.60 10.05 -19.89
N ASN A 436 14.63 11.39 -19.95
CA ASN A 436 14.21 12.15 -21.14
C ASN A 436 15.16 12.06 -22.34
N SER A 437 16.36 11.48 -22.16
CA SER A 437 17.39 11.42 -23.20
C SER A 437 17.65 12.83 -23.77
N ASN A 438 17.55 13.01 -25.09
CA ASN A 438 17.70 14.29 -25.77
C ASN A 438 16.38 15.05 -26.00
N GLU A 439 15.25 14.55 -25.50
CA GLU A 439 13.95 15.20 -25.69
C GLU A 439 13.72 16.38 -24.75
N ASN A 440 12.88 17.30 -25.21
CA ASN A 440 12.40 18.40 -24.38
C ASN A 440 11.69 17.85 -23.13
N PHE A 441 12.12 18.28 -21.95
CA PHE A 441 11.62 17.86 -20.65
C PHE A 441 10.08 17.89 -20.52
N LEU A 442 9.45 18.99 -20.96
CA LEU A 442 8.00 19.16 -20.85
C LEU A 442 7.27 18.22 -21.80
N TRP A 443 7.79 18.07 -23.03
CA TRP A 443 7.23 17.14 -24.01
C TRP A 443 7.35 15.69 -23.55
N PHE A 444 8.51 15.30 -23.02
CA PHE A 444 8.76 13.97 -22.49
C PHE A 444 7.73 13.61 -21.41
N TRP A 445 7.53 14.46 -20.40
CA TRP A 445 6.57 14.18 -19.34
C TRP A 445 5.11 14.28 -19.82
N PHE A 446 4.79 15.20 -20.73
CA PHE A 446 3.45 15.29 -21.31
C PHE A 446 3.07 14.03 -22.09
N LYS A 447 3.97 13.50 -22.93
CA LYS A 447 3.67 12.26 -23.66
C LYS A 447 3.61 11.05 -22.75
N ASN A 448 4.49 10.95 -21.73
CA ASN A 448 4.59 9.78 -20.85
C ASN A 448 3.52 9.73 -19.73
N THR A 449 2.95 10.88 -19.34
CA THR A 449 1.89 10.97 -18.31
C THR A 449 0.54 11.40 -18.87
N GLY A 450 0.49 11.73 -20.17
CA GLY A 450 -0.70 12.21 -20.84
C GLY A 450 -1.20 13.50 -20.23
N LEU A 451 -2.52 13.56 -20.00
CA LEU A 451 -3.17 14.73 -19.39
C LEU A 451 -3.02 14.78 -17.87
N PHE A 452 -2.37 13.81 -17.21
CA PHE A 452 -2.31 13.76 -15.75
C PHE A 452 -1.69 15.03 -15.13
N ILE A 453 -0.49 15.43 -15.57
CA ILE A 453 0.19 16.62 -15.04
C ILE A 453 -0.60 17.91 -15.34
N PRO A 454 -1.06 18.17 -16.60
CA PRO A 454 -1.91 19.33 -16.88
C PRO A 454 -3.20 19.38 -16.06
N LEU A 455 -3.89 18.24 -15.90
CA LEU A 455 -5.12 18.18 -15.10
C LEU A 455 -4.86 18.38 -13.62
N LEU A 456 -3.73 17.90 -13.10
CA LEU A 456 -3.31 18.15 -11.73
C LEU A 456 -3.06 19.65 -11.50
N ILE A 457 -2.30 20.31 -12.37
CA ILE A 457 -2.07 21.76 -12.30
C ILE A 457 -3.40 22.51 -12.37
N GLY A 458 -4.26 22.13 -13.32
CA GLY A 458 -5.61 22.67 -13.46
C GLY A 458 -6.40 22.54 -12.16
N ALA A 459 -6.44 21.35 -11.55
CA ALA A 459 -7.17 21.10 -10.31
C ALA A 459 -6.64 21.91 -9.12
N LEU A 460 -5.32 22.08 -9.01
CA LEU A 460 -4.69 22.86 -7.93
C LEU A 460 -4.96 24.37 -8.06
N LEU A 461 -5.08 24.87 -9.30
CA LEU A 461 -5.32 26.29 -9.58
C LEU A 461 -6.82 26.62 -9.74
N TRP A 462 -7.68 25.60 -9.89
CA TRP A 462 -9.10 25.80 -10.19
C TRP A 462 -9.83 26.45 -9.02
N LYS A 463 -10.26 27.69 -9.23
CA LYS A 463 -11.02 28.48 -8.27
C LYS A 463 -12.39 28.82 -8.83
N GLN A 464 -13.44 28.41 -8.11
CA GLN A 464 -14.80 28.91 -8.32
C GLN A 464 -15.13 29.92 -7.21
N LYS A 465 -16.11 29.61 -6.34
CA LYS A 465 -16.32 30.34 -5.08
C LYS A 465 -15.21 30.00 -4.07
N GLU A 466 -14.82 28.72 -4.05
CA GLU A 466 -13.68 28.19 -3.31
C GLU A 466 -12.74 27.45 -4.28
N TYR A 467 -11.52 27.14 -3.84
CA TYR A 467 -10.61 26.28 -4.60
C TYR A 467 -11.14 24.85 -4.64
N LEU A 468 -11.03 24.19 -5.79
CA LEU A 468 -11.42 22.78 -5.95
C LEU A 468 -10.67 21.89 -4.95
N VAL A 469 -9.37 22.13 -4.80
CA VAL A 469 -8.54 21.48 -3.78
C VAL A 469 -8.54 22.35 -2.53
N SER A 470 -9.13 21.85 -1.45
CA SER A 470 -9.11 22.55 -0.16
C SER A 470 -7.68 22.82 0.30
N ARG A 471 -7.46 23.93 1.01
CA ARG A 471 -6.14 24.29 1.58
C ARG A 471 -5.54 23.15 2.41
N LYS A 472 -6.38 22.40 3.12
CA LYS A 472 -5.98 21.23 3.90
C LYS A 472 -5.45 20.10 3.02
N LEU A 473 -6.19 19.75 1.98
CA LEU A 473 -5.78 18.72 1.03
C LEU A 473 -4.50 19.13 0.29
N LEU A 474 -4.37 20.42 -0.06
CA LEU A 474 -3.16 20.97 -0.66
C LEU A 474 -1.93 20.75 0.22
N PHE A 475 -1.99 21.11 1.51
CA PHE A 475 -0.86 20.90 2.43
C PHE A 475 -0.55 19.43 2.71
N PHE A 476 -1.57 18.57 2.68
CA PHE A 476 -1.36 17.13 2.78
C PHE A 476 -0.66 16.56 1.53
N TYR A 477 -1.03 17.06 0.35
CA TYR A 477 -0.52 16.60 -0.93
C TYR A 477 0.86 17.17 -1.29
N LEU A 478 1.17 18.40 -0.85
CA LEU A 478 2.37 19.15 -1.23
C LEU A 478 3.69 18.35 -1.10
N PRO A 479 3.97 17.61 0.00
CA PRO A 479 5.19 16.82 0.10
C PRO A 479 5.32 15.78 -1.03
N PHE A 480 4.22 15.16 -1.44
CA PHE A 480 4.22 14.15 -2.51
C PHE A 480 4.54 14.75 -3.87
N THR A 481 4.13 16.00 -4.13
CA THR A 481 4.53 16.72 -5.34
C THR A 481 6.03 16.98 -5.35
N LEU A 482 6.63 17.29 -4.19
CA LEU A 482 8.07 17.48 -4.09
C LEU A 482 8.87 16.19 -4.40
N CYS A 483 8.33 15.00 -4.10
CA CYS A 483 8.95 13.74 -4.51
C CYS A 483 9.09 13.59 -6.02
N PHE A 484 8.23 14.24 -6.80
CA PHE A 484 8.34 14.26 -8.25
C PHE A 484 9.23 15.39 -8.74
N ILE A 485 9.05 16.60 -8.20
CA ILE A 485 9.78 17.80 -8.66
C ILE A 485 11.26 17.72 -8.34
N VAL A 486 11.63 17.36 -7.10
CA VAL A 486 13.03 17.40 -6.66
C VAL A 486 13.91 16.50 -7.54
N PRO A 487 13.63 15.19 -7.72
CA PRO A 487 14.49 14.35 -8.55
C PRO A 487 14.54 14.73 -10.03
N ASN A 488 13.58 15.51 -10.53
CA ASN A 488 13.49 15.90 -11.93
C ASN A 488 14.08 17.28 -12.23
N VAL A 489 14.15 18.17 -11.24
CA VAL A 489 14.54 19.59 -11.40
C VAL A 489 15.74 20.04 -10.54
N MET A 490 15.90 19.53 -9.31
CA MET A 490 16.94 19.93 -8.33
C MET A 490 17.99 18.88 -7.94
#